data_AF-A0A821Y8Y5-F1
#
_entry.id   AF-A0A821Y8Y5-F1
#
_cell.length_a   1.000
_cell.length_b   1.000
_cell.length_c   1.000
_cell.angle_alpha   90.00
_cell.angle_beta   90.00
_cell.angle_gamma   90.00
#
_symmetry.space_group_name_H-M   'P 1'
#
loop_
_entity.id
_entity.type
_entity.pdbx_description
1 polymer ?
#
loop_
_entity_poly.entity_id
_entity_poly.type
_entity_poly.pdbx_seq_one_letter_code
_entity_poly.pdbx_strand_id
1 'polypeptide(L)'
;MYFADGGKGIKTALNNSGEPLQPGVFTGSKEYELSAYENWQLNLARTTYAIKYLAKWNKTREITSTGCPVDGIISPVLALPAYPTGFMFSVGYTGICNLLQLSSVVLPVIRVDQNLDQITDEYRCIEVTNIFDQATKNAYKGPETFENIIVGLQVSCRRLEDEKAIGMAMVLEHALQSYRSNT
;
A
#
# COMPACT_ATOMS: atom_id res chain seq x y z
N MET A 1 7.50 14.06 1.93
CA MET A 1 6.04 13.95 2.05
C MET A 1 5.44 14.24 0.69
N TYR A 2 4.37 13.54 0.28
CA TYR A 2 3.95 13.45 -1.12
C TYR A 2 3.66 14.79 -1.82
N PHE A 3 3.22 15.82 -1.11
CA PHE A 3 2.76 17.09 -1.69
C PHE A 3 3.55 18.32 -1.23
N ALA A 4 4.74 18.12 -0.64
CA ALA A 4 5.47 19.19 0.03
C ALA A 4 5.89 20.36 -0.89
N ASP A 5 6.00 20.12 -2.21
CA ASP A 5 6.34 21.14 -3.20
C ASP A 5 5.11 21.85 -3.81
N GLY A 6 3.90 21.51 -3.33
CA GLY A 6 2.63 22.03 -3.84
C GLY A 6 2.33 21.68 -5.30
N GLY A 7 2.99 20.65 -5.85
CA GLY A 7 2.85 20.25 -7.25
C GLY A 7 3.62 21.12 -8.23
N LYS A 8 4.56 21.94 -7.76
CA LYS A 8 5.40 22.77 -8.64
C LYS A 8 6.27 21.93 -9.56
N GLY A 9 6.84 20.83 -9.05
CA GLY A 9 7.69 19.94 -9.82
C GLY A 9 6.94 19.32 -11.00
N ILE A 10 5.79 18.70 -10.73
CA ILE A 10 4.97 18.08 -11.79
C ILE A 10 4.47 19.11 -12.81
N LYS A 11 3.98 20.28 -12.37
CA LYS A 11 3.54 21.36 -13.27
C LYS A 11 4.66 21.86 -14.18
N THR A 12 5.87 22.02 -13.62
CA THR A 12 7.04 22.45 -14.40
C THR A 12 7.42 21.42 -15.45
N ALA A 13 7.44 20.13 -15.08
CA ALA A 13 7.75 19.04 -16.01
C ALA A 13 6.72 18.93 -17.16
N LEU A 14 5.43 19.07 -16.86
CA LEU A 14 4.37 19.07 -17.87
C LEU A 14 4.48 20.27 -18.81
N ASN A 15 4.75 21.47 -18.28
CA ASN A 15 4.95 22.66 -19.11
C ASN A 15 6.15 22.53 -20.06
N ASN A 16 7.23 21.90 -19.60
CA ASN A 16 8.44 21.72 -20.41
C ASN A 16 8.28 20.64 -21.49
N SER A 17 7.47 19.61 -21.24
CA SER A 17 7.23 18.50 -22.17
C SER A 17 6.09 18.78 -23.15
N GLY A 18 5.10 19.59 -22.76
CA GLY A 18 3.85 19.78 -23.50
C GLY A 18 2.85 18.64 -23.32
N GLU A 19 3.13 17.65 -22.46
CA GLU A 19 2.24 16.52 -22.20
C GLU A 19 1.07 16.93 -21.29
N PRO A 20 -0.14 16.36 -21.49
CA PRO A 20 -1.26 16.60 -20.59
C PRO A 20 -1.06 15.87 -19.26
N LEU A 21 -1.64 16.42 -18.19
CA LEU A 21 -1.74 15.73 -16.92
C LEU A 21 -2.60 14.47 -17.09
N GLN A 22 -2.03 13.31 -16.77
CA GLN A 22 -2.76 12.05 -16.80
C GLN A 22 -3.77 11.97 -15.64
N PRO A 23 -5.01 11.50 -15.88
CA PRO A 23 -6.00 11.30 -14.84
C PRO A 23 -5.49 10.36 -13.73
N GLY A 24 -5.89 10.62 -12.48
CA GLY A 24 -5.53 9.80 -11.31
C GLY A 24 -4.13 10.06 -10.74
N VAL A 25 -3.31 10.91 -11.37
CA VAL A 25 -2.00 11.29 -10.83
C VAL A 25 -2.13 12.25 -9.67
N PHE A 26 -1.45 11.94 -8.57
CA PHE A 26 -1.37 12.82 -7.40
C PHE A 26 -0.45 14.01 -7.67
N THR A 27 -1.02 15.16 -8.02
CA THR A 27 -0.23 16.36 -8.34
C THR A 27 0.09 17.23 -7.14
N GLY A 28 -0.64 17.09 -6.03
CA GLY A 28 -0.64 18.11 -4.97
C GLY A 28 -1.25 19.44 -5.45
N SER A 29 -1.28 20.41 -4.55
CA SER A 29 -1.85 21.73 -4.79
C SER A 29 -1.15 22.77 -3.90
N LYS A 30 -1.37 24.06 -4.17
CA LYS A 30 -0.65 25.15 -3.48
C LYS A 30 -0.91 25.13 -1.97
N GLU A 31 -2.07 24.63 -1.56
CA GLU A 31 -2.49 24.48 -0.16
C GLU A 31 -1.62 23.50 0.62
N TYR A 32 -0.91 22.59 -0.07
CA TYR A 32 0.00 21.62 0.55
C TYR A 32 1.47 22.04 0.44
N GLU A 33 1.76 23.19 -0.19
CA GLU A 33 3.13 23.67 -0.33
C GLU A 33 3.71 24.02 1.04
N LEU A 34 4.91 23.51 1.32
CA LEU A 34 5.63 23.77 2.55
C LEU A 34 6.87 24.62 2.29
N SER A 35 7.13 25.57 3.18
CA SER A 35 8.43 26.24 3.25
C SER A 35 9.53 25.23 3.61
N ALA A 36 10.79 25.63 3.39
CA ALA A 36 11.94 24.81 3.77
C ALA A 36 11.92 24.43 5.25
N TYR A 37 11.56 25.38 6.12
CA TYR A 37 11.47 25.15 7.57
C TYR A 37 10.36 24.15 7.92
N GLU A 38 9.15 24.32 7.38
CA GLU A 38 8.03 23.39 7.64
C GLU A 38 8.34 21.98 7.14
N ASN A 39 8.95 21.86 5.95
CA ASN A 39 9.39 20.58 5.43
C ASN A 39 10.44 19.93 6.35
N TRP A 40 11.35 20.71 6.95
CA TRP A 40 12.30 20.19 7.94
C TRP A 40 11.60 19.70 9.21
N GLN A 41 10.67 20.48 9.77
CA GLN A 41 9.87 20.07 10.95
C GLN A 41 9.10 18.78 10.67
N LEU A 42 8.58 18.65 9.46
CA LEU A 42 7.85 17.48 9.02
C LEU A 42 8.72 16.23 8.89
N ASN A 43 9.96 16.37 8.41
CA ASN A 43 10.93 15.28 8.38
C ASN A 43 11.36 14.86 9.79
N LEU A 44 11.47 15.81 10.73
CA LEU A 44 11.71 15.52 12.13
C LEU A 44 10.54 14.74 12.75
N ALA A 45 9.30 15.15 12.46
CA ALA A 45 8.10 14.45 12.90
C ALA A 45 8.03 13.01 12.33
N ARG A 46 8.32 12.84 11.03
CA ARG A 46 8.44 11.51 10.39
C ARG A 46 9.45 10.63 11.11
N THR A 47 10.64 11.16 11.38
CA THR A 47 11.73 10.43 12.05
C THR A 47 11.32 10.02 13.46
N THR A 48 10.70 10.93 14.20
CA THR A 48 10.17 10.66 15.55
C THR A 48 9.11 9.55 15.51
N TYR A 49 8.21 9.57 14.53
CA TYR A 49 7.21 8.52 14.35
C TYR A 49 7.85 7.17 14.01
N ALA A 50 8.85 7.14 13.12
CA ALA A 50 9.56 5.92 12.77
C ALA A 50 10.29 5.28 13.97
N ILE A 51 10.88 6.10 14.84
CA ILE A 51 11.48 5.62 16.10
C ILE A 51 10.43 4.97 17.01
N LYS A 52 9.28 5.63 17.20
CA LYS A 52 8.18 5.08 18.02
C LYS A 52 7.65 3.77 17.44
N TYR A 53 7.52 3.69 16.12
CA TYR A 53 7.06 2.50 15.43
C TYR A 53 8.06 1.34 15.60
N LEU A 54 9.37 1.60 15.43
CA LEU A 54 10.41 0.60 15.64
C LEU A 54 10.46 0.10 17.09
N ALA A 55 10.25 0.98 18.07
CA ALA A 55 10.14 0.59 19.47
C ALA A 55 8.94 -0.35 19.69
N LYS A 56 7.78 -0.05 19.10
CA LYS A 56 6.60 -0.93 19.14
C LYS A 56 6.86 -2.27 18.46
N TRP A 57 7.53 -2.25 17.31
CA TRP A 57 7.94 -3.47 16.59
C TRP A 57 8.82 -4.35 17.48
N ASN A 58 9.87 -3.79 18.07
CA ASN A 58 10.76 -4.54 18.95
C ASN A 58 10.05 -5.06 20.22
N LYS A 59 9.05 -4.33 20.71
CA LYS A 59 8.21 -4.74 21.84
C LYS A 59 7.34 -5.97 21.54
N THR A 60 7.09 -6.30 20.26
CA THR A 60 6.33 -7.51 19.91
C THR A 60 6.95 -8.79 20.48
N ARG A 61 8.24 -8.77 20.81
CA ARG A 61 8.91 -9.87 21.51
C ARG A 61 8.21 -10.31 22.81
N GLU A 62 7.46 -9.42 23.45
CA GLU A 62 6.71 -9.70 24.68
C GLU A 62 5.47 -10.57 24.43
N ILE A 63 4.97 -10.62 23.19
CA ILE A 63 3.75 -11.36 22.81
C ILE A 63 4.02 -12.54 21.87
N THR A 64 5.21 -12.60 21.26
CA THR A 64 5.63 -13.73 20.40
C THR A 64 6.08 -14.92 21.24
N SER A 65 5.73 -16.14 20.82
CA SER A 65 6.16 -17.38 21.46
C SER A 65 7.68 -17.62 21.42
N THR A 66 8.40 -16.99 20.48
CA THR A 66 9.85 -17.13 20.30
C THR A 66 10.67 -16.20 21.22
N GLY A 67 10.04 -15.22 21.88
CA GLY A 67 10.75 -14.19 22.64
C GLY A 67 11.57 -13.21 21.77
N CYS A 68 11.39 -13.26 20.44
CA CYS A 68 12.00 -12.38 19.44
C CYS A 68 10.95 -11.45 18.84
N PRO A 69 11.29 -10.21 18.45
CA PRO A 69 10.39 -9.38 17.67
C PRO A 69 9.91 -10.10 16.40
N VAL A 70 8.70 -9.78 15.91
CA VAL A 70 8.22 -10.29 14.62
C VAL A 70 9.22 -9.98 13.49
N ASP A 71 9.41 -10.90 12.56
CA ASP A 71 10.36 -10.74 11.46
C ASP A 71 9.87 -9.83 10.33
N GLY A 72 8.55 -9.76 10.15
CA GLY A 72 7.91 -8.99 9.11
C GLY A 72 6.41 -8.91 9.31
N ILE A 73 5.77 -8.12 8.47
CA ILE A 73 4.32 -7.94 8.40
C ILE A 73 3.85 -8.40 7.03
N ILE A 74 2.80 -9.22 7.01
CA ILE A 74 2.06 -9.56 5.79
C ILE A 74 0.84 -8.65 5.74
N SER A 75 0.63 -7.95 4.63
CA SER A 75 -0.49 -7.03 4.46
C SER A 75 -1.06 -7.09 3.04
N PRO A 76 -2.30 -6.65 2.82
CA PRO A 76 -2.79 -6.34 1.48
C PRO A 76 -1.90 -5.30 0.78
N VAL A 77 -1.86 -5.32 -0.55
CA VAL A 77 -1.18 -4.30 -1.36
C VAL A 77 -2.13 -3.14 -1.69
N LEU A 78 -3.36 -3.49 -2.08
CA LEU A 78 -4.41 -2.59 -2.52
C LEU A 78 -5.76 -3.06 -1.98
N ALA A 79 -6.75 -2.17 -1.97
CA ALA A 79 -8.13 -2.48 -1.58
C ALA A 79 -8.96 -3.10 -2.73
N LEU A 80 -8.46 -3.05 -3.97
CA LEU A 80 -9.07 -3.67 -5.16
C LEU A 80 -8.04 -4.55 -5.86
N PRO A 81 -8.47 -5.57 -6.63
CA PRO A 81 -7.57 -6.38 -7.44
C PRO A 81 -6.72 -5.53 -8.40
N ALA A 82 -7.36 -4.54 -9.04
CA ALA A 82 -6.72 -3.49 -9.81
C ALA A 82 -7.55 -2.21 -9.71
N TYR A 83 -6.95 -1.06 -9.97
CA TYR A 83 -7.70 0.20 -10.08
C TYR A 83 -8.01 0.49 -11.56
N PRO A 84 -9.23 0.94 -11.88
CA PRO A 84 -9.56 1.39 -13.23
C PRO A 84 -8.65 2.52 -13.70
N THR A 85 -8.46 2.66 -15.01
CA THR A 85 -7.67 3.75 -15.59
C THR A 85 -8.22 5.12 -15.15
N GLY A 86 -7.33 6.00 -14.73
CA GLY A 86 -7.69 7.35 -14.27
C GLY A 86 -8.28 7.42 -12.86
N PHE A 87 -8.36 6.29 -12.16
CA PHE A 87 -8.86 6.24 -10.79
C PHE A 87 -7.78 6.71 -9.80
N MET A 88 -8.14 7.64 -8.91
CA MET A 88 -7.27 8.06 -7.82
C MET A 88 -7.33 7.01 -6.70
N PHE A 89 -6.26 6.23 -6.56
CA PHE A 89 -6.23 5.08 -5.66
C PHE A 89 -5.71 5.41 -4.26
N SER A 90 -6.26 4.78 -3.23
CA SER A 90 -5.68 4.91 -1.89
C SER A 90 -4.30 4.24 -1.83
N VAL A 91 -3.27 4.99 -1.43
CA VAL A 91 -1.92 4.49 -1.14
C VAL A 91 -1.76 4.06 0.32
N GLY A 92 -2.85 3.82 1.06
CA GLY A 92 -2.79 3.56 2.51
C GLY A 92 -1.91 2.36 2.88
N TYR A 93 -2.07 1.24 2.18
CA TYR A 93 -1.36 -0.01 2.49
C TYR A 93 0.14 0.04 2.18
N THR A 94 0.55 0.73 1.13
CA THR A 94 1.96 0.82 0.69
C THR A 94 2.65 2.08 1.19
N GLY A 95 1.89 3.15 1.43
CA GLY A 95 2.39 4.44 1.87
C GLY A 95 3.04 4.40 3.25
N ILE A 96 2.58 3.51 4.14
CA ILE A 96 3.22 3.30 5.44
C ILE A 96 4.64 2.75 5.29
N CYS A 97 4.89 1.89 4.31
CA CYS A 97 6.21 1.35 4.02
C CYS A 97 7.17 2.45 3.56
N ASN A 98 6.70 3.36 2.71
CA ASN A 98 7.46 4.53 2.28
C ASN A 98 7.75 5.49 3.44
N LEU A 99 6.75 5.75 4.29
CA LEU A 99 6.86 6.66 5.44
C LEU A 99 7.92 6.18 6.44
N LEU A 100 7.92 4.88 6.72
CA LEU A 100 8.78 4.23 7.70
C LEU A 100 10.09 3.70 7.11
N GLN A 101 10.24 3.73 5.79
CA GLN A 101 11.35 3.13 5.05
C GLN A 101 11.49 1.62 5.30
N LEU A 102 10.37 0.89 5.24
CA LEU A 102 10.37 -0.58 5.39
C LEU A 102 10.82 -1.26 4.10
N SER A 103 11.70 -2.25 4.19
CA SER A 103 12.05 -3.10 3.05
C SER A 103 10.85 -3.99 2.72
N SER A 104 10.30 -3.90 1.51
CA SER A 104 9.01 -4.55 1.17
C SER A 104 9.06 -5.27 -0.17
N VAL A 105 8.42 -6.43 -0.24
CA VAL A 105 8.29 -7.27 -1.44
C VAL A 105 6.81 -7.60 -1.65
N VAL A 106 6.34 -7.53 -2.90
CA VAL A 106 4.98 -7.94 -3.28
C VAL A 106 5.06 -9.23 -4.07
N LEU A 107 4.20 -10.20 -3.73
CA LEU A 107 4.09 -11.47 -4.42
C LEU A 107 2.64 -11.75 -4.85
N PRO A 108 2.43 -12.41 -6.01
CA PRO A 108 1.11 -12.81 -6.48
C PRO A 108 0.57 -13.99 -5.66
N VAL A 109 -0.68 -13.92 -5.19
CA VAL A 109 -1.22 -14.94 -4.27
C VAL A 109 -2.43 -15.67 -4.83
N ILE A 110 -3.39 -14.96 -5.40
CA ILE A 110 -4.58 -15.57 -6.04
C ILE A 110 -4.95 -14.81 -7.30
N ARG A 111 -5.89 -15.36 -8.06
CA ARG A 111 -6.59 -14.65 -9.14
C ARG A 111 -8.03 -14.42 -8.71
N VAL A 112 -8.63 -13.36 -9.25
CA VAL A 112 -10.07 -13.11 -9.08
C VAL A 112 -10.85 -14.30 -9.63
N ASP A 113 -11.77 -14.81 -8.81
CA ASP A 113 -12.64 -15.93 -9.14
C ASP A 113 -14.06 -15.43 -9.46
N GLN A 114 -14.54 -15.77 -10.66
CA GLN A 114 -15.82 -15.29 -11.16
C GLN A 114 -17.03 -15.82 -10.37
N ASN A 115 -16.89 -16.91 -9.62
CA ASN A 115 -17.97 -17.49 -8.85
C ASN A 115 -17.92 -17.04 -7.39
N LEU A 116 -16.72 -16.97 -6.80
CA LEU A 116 -16.55 -16.66 -5.37
C LEU A 116 -16.59 -15.16 -5.08
N ASP A 117 -16.09 -14.32 -5.98
CA ASP A 117 -15.90 -12.89 -5.72
C ASP A 117 -17.14 -12.04 -6.08
N GLN A 118 -18.32 -12.67 -6.16
CA GLN A 118 -19.58 -11.99 -6.44
C GLN A 118 -19.94 -10.97 -5.35
N ILE A 119 -20.60 -9.87 -5.74
CA ILE A 119 -21.01 -8.83 -4.78
C ILE A 119 -22.07 -9.39 -3.84
N THR A 120 -21.68 -9.57 -2.59
CA THR A 120 -22.55 -10.02 -1.49
C THR A 120 -23.32 -8.86 -0.86
N ASP A 121 -24.39 -9.18 -0.13
CA ASP A 121 -25.11 -8.17 0.67
C ASP A 121 -24.25 -7.61 1.79
N GLU A 122 -23.36 -8.43 2.36
CA GLU A 122 -22.35 -7.98 3.31
C GLU A 122 -21.47 -6.88 2.70
N TYR A 123 -20.98 -7.09 1.47
CA TYR A 123 -20.20 -6.07 0.76
C TYR A 123 -21.00 -4.77 0.56
N ARG A 124 -22.27 -4.89 0.14
CA ARG A 124 -23.17 -3.73 -0.04
C ARG A 124 -23.39 -2.97 1.27
N CYS A 125 -23.35 -3.65 2.41
CA CYS A 125 -23.55 -3.08 3.74
C CYS A 125 -22.27 -2.58 4.42
N ILE A 126 -21.07 -2.75 3.83
CA ILE A 126 -19.82 -2.22 4.39
C ILE A 126 -19.97 -0.72 4.67
N GLU A 127 -19.68 -0.33 5.91
CA GLU A 127 -19.67 1.07 6.32
C GLU A 127 -18.54 1.82 5.59
N VAL A 128 -18.89 2.99 5.07
CA VAL A 128 -17.97 3.84 4.33
C VAL A 128 -17.63 5.03 5.21
N THR A 129 -16.35 5.19 5.57
CA THR A 129 -15.94 6.22 6.55
C THR A 129 -15.46 7.50 5.90
N ASN A 130 -15.11 7.47 4.61
CA ASN A 130 -14.58 8.61 3.88
C ASN A 130 -14.82 8.50 2.36
N ILE A 131 -14.49 9.56 1.62
CA ILE A 131 -14.71 9.63 0.17
C ILE A 131 -13.91 8.60 -0.64
N PHE A 132 -12.72 8.20 -0.15
CA PHE A 132 -11.88 7.22 -0.83
C PHE A 132 -12.43 5.81 -0.64
N ASP A 133 -12.92 5.48 0.56
CA ASP A 133 -13.64 4.24 0.83
C ASP A 133 -14.87 4.15 -0.08
N GLN A 134 -15.63 5.25 -0.22
CA GLN A 134 -16.81 5.28 -1.07
C GLN A 134 -16.46 5.04 -2.53
N ALA A 135 -15.43 5.74 -3.03
CA ALA A 135 -14.96 5.59 -4.40
C ALA A 135 -14.46 4.17 -4.66
N THR A 136 -13.70 3.60 -3.74
CA THR A 136 -13.15 2.24 -3.84
C THR A 136 -14.27 1.20 -3.85
N LYS A 137 -15.23 1.33 -2.92
CA LYS A 137 -16.42 0.46 -2.87
C LYS A 137 -17.23 0.54 -4.15
N ASN A 138 -17.43 1.74 -4.67
CA ASN A 138 -18.18 1.96 -5.91
C ASN A 138 -17.44 1.46 -7.16
N ALA A 139 -16.10 1.41 -7.12
CA ALA A 139 -15.29 0.94 -8.25
C ALA A 139 -15.34 -0.58 -8.41
N TYR A 140 -15.60 -1.34 -7.33
CA TYR A 140 -15.86 -2.77 -7.44
C TYR A 140 -17.27 -3.01 -8.00
N LYS A 141 -17.37 -3.39 -9.28
CA LYS A 141 -18.66 -3.68 -9.93
C LYS A 141 -19.01 -5.17 -9.98
N GLY A 142 -18.05 -6.02 -9.66
CA GLY A 142 -18.15 -7.48 -9.72
C GLY A 142 -16.87 -8.07 -10.30
N PRO A 143 -16.70 -9.39 -10.20
CA PRO A 143 -15.48 -10.06 -10.65
C PRO A 143 -15.25 -9.97 -12.16
N GLU A 144 -16.30 -9.73 -12.96
CA GLU A 144 -16.24 -9.58 -14.41
C GLU A 144 -15.38 -8.37 -14.83
N THR A 145 -15.28 -7.34 -13.97
CA THR A 145 -14.42 -6.17 -14.23
C THR A 145 -12.95 -6.43 -13.93
N PHE A 146 -12.62 -7.57 -13.32
CA PHE A 146 -11.27 -7.96 -12.91
C PHE A 146 -10.91 -9.37 -13.42
N GLU A 147 -11.43 -9.75 -14.58
CA GLU A 147 -11.14 -11.05 -15.18
C GLU A 147 -9.62 -11.27 -15.35
N ASN A 148 -9.14 -12.43 -14.90
CA ASN A 148 -7.72 -12.83 -14.93
C ASN A 148 -6.76 -11.91 -14.17
N ILE A 149 -7.25 -10.95 -13.38
CA ILE A 149 -6.42 -10.10 -12.53
C ILE A 149 -5.88 -10.90 -11.34
N ILE A 150 -4.64 -10.62 -10.97
CA ILE A 150 -3.94 -11.24 -9.86
C ILE A 150 -4.07 -10.34 -8.63
N VAL A 151 -4.45 -10.94 -7.50
CA VAL A 151 -4.40 -10.31 -6.18
C VAL A 151 -3.10 -10.70 -5.51
N GLY A 152 -2.33 -9.69 -5.09
CA GLY A 152 -1.05 -9.86 -4.41
C GLY A 152 -1.13 -9.58 -2.91
N LEU A 153 -0.16 -10.10 -2.18
CA LEU A 153 0.15 -9.70 -0.80
C LEU A 153 1.51 -9.02 -0.76
N GLN A 154 1.66 -8.11 0.20
CA GLN A 154 2.92 -7.46 0.51
C GLN A 154 3.50 -8.07 1.78
N VAL A 155 4.81 -8.29 1.77
CA VAL A 155 5.62 -8.56 2.95
C VAL A 155 6.52 -7.36 3.19
N SER A 156 6.54 -6.86 4.42
CA SER A 156 7.40 -5.76 4.83
C SER A 156 8.23 -6.15 6.05
N CYS A 157 9.54 -5.95 5.97
CA CYS A 157 10.50 -6.09 7.06
C CYS A 157 11.01 -4.71 7.49
N ARG A 158 11.89 -4.67 8.50
CA ARG A 158 12.45 -3.40 8.96
C ARG A 158 13.36 -2.79 7.90
N ARG A 159 13.69 -1.51 8.09
CA ARG A 159 14.63 -0.80 7.23
C ARG A 159 15.98 -1.52 7.16
N LEU A 160 16.52 -1.68 5.96
CA LEU A 160 17.77 -2.39 5.65
C LEU A 160 17.70 -3.91 5.90
N GLU A 161 16.52 -4.51 5.80
CA GLU A 161 16.33 -5.97 5.87
C GLU A 161 15.77 -6.52 4.55
N ASP A 162 16.29 -6.03 3.42
CA ASP A 162 15.83 -6.38 2.07
C ASP A 162 15.94 -7.88 1.77
N GLU A 163 17.06 -8.52 2.15
CA GLU A 163 17.25 -9.97 2.01
C GLU A 163 16.26 -10.77 2.87
N LYS A 164 15.89 -10.25 4.05
CA LYS A 164 14.87 -10.86 4.90
C LYS A 164 13.50 -10.76 4.25
N ALA A 165 13.14 -9.60 3.69
CA ALA A 165 11.87 -9.43 2.99
C ALA A 165 11.75 -10.40 1.80
N ILE A 166 12.83 -10.58 1.02
CA ILE A 166 12.91 -11.57 -0.05
C ILE A 166 12.77 -12.99 0.51
N GLY A 167 13.52 -13.33 1.56
CA GLY A 167 13.46 -14.65 2.19
C GLY A 167 12.07 -15.00 2.72
N MET A 168 11.38 -14.04 3.36
CA MET A 168 10.00 -14.22 3.80
C MET A 168 9.03 -14.39 2.63
N ALA A 169 9.21 -13.64 1.55
CA ALA A 169 8.40 -13.81 0.34
C ALA A 169 8.59 -15.22 -0.27
N MET A 170 9.81 -15.76 -0.29
CA MET A 170 10.09 -17.13 -0.74
C MET A 170 9.40 -18.18 0.15
N VAL A 171 9.42 -17.99 1.47
CA VAL A 171 8.71 -18.88 2.40
C VAL A 171 7.21 -18.86 2.13
N LEU A 172 6.61 -17.68 1.90
CA LEU A 172 5.19 -17.58 1.55
C LEU A 172 4.87 -18.25 0.21
N GLU A 173 5.69 -18.04 -0.81
CA GLU A 173 5.51 -18.68 -2.11
C GLU A 173 5.52 -20.21 -1.98
N HIS A 174 6.48 -20.78 -1.24
CA HIS A 174 6.52 -22.23 -0.99
C HIS A 174 5.31 -22.74 -0.21
N ALA A 175 4.84 -21.98 0.78
CA ALA A 175 3.64 -22.34 1.54
C ALA A 175 2.39 -22.34 0.63
N LEU A 176 2.26 -21.34 -0.24
CA LEU A 176 1.16 -21.25 -1.20
C LEU A 176 1.20 -22.38 -2.23
N GLN A 177 2.38 -22.71 -2.76
CA GLN A 177 2.55 -23.84 -3.68
C GLN A 177 2.20 -25.18 -3.04
N SER A 178 2.62 -25.37 -1.79
CA SER A 178 2.31 -26.57 -1.01
C SER A 178 0.81 -26.68 -0.75
N TYR A 179 0.14 -25.57 -0.41
CA TYR A 179 -1.31 -25.54 -0.22
C TYR A 179 -2.05 -25.92 -1.51
N ARG A 180 -1.71 -25.28 -2.64
CA ARG A 180 -2.31 -25.57 -3.96
C ARG A 180 -2.08 -27.00 -4.44
N SER A 181 -1.02 -27.66 -4.00
CA SER A 181 -0.75 -29.05 -4.40
C SER A 181 -1.57 -30.07 -3.60
N ASN A 182 -2.12 -29.67 -2.44
CA ASN A 182 -2.85 -30.52 -1.52
C ASN A 182 -4.39 -30.34 -1.60
N THR A 183 -4.86 -29.44 -2.47
CA THR A 183 -6.27 -29.10 -2.72
C THR A 183 -6.59 -29.21 -4.19
#